data_AF-A0A950W872-F1
#
_entry.id   AF-A0A950W872-F1
#
_cell.length_a   1.000
_cell.length_b   1.000
_cell.length_c   1.000
_cell.angle_alpha   90.00
_cell.angle_beta   90.00
_cell.angle_gamma   90.00
#
_symmetry.space_group_name_H-M   'P 1'
#
loop_
_entity.id
_entity.type
_entity.pdbx_description
1 polymer ?
#
loop_
_entity_poly.entity_id
_entity_poly.type
_entity_poly.pdbx_seq_one_letter_code
_entity_poly.pdbx_strand_id
1 'polypeptide(L)'
;MGGLQTRPSPFLPNRFAAPIARWSEAGLDIAALLFFPLLVLLPRGTAALISVAGLCACGLVLAAGRTKFPPFFAVATVVLGSLLLWGALSAFWSVDPLRSLALSLRLAGLSVVGLALASAAGLVVATRRLGLLLIIGMVLGIAIVAIEIMTGGWLNSFLSDRAFWPTQLNQASVSLALLILPASATLVCLGRPITATFLAAAVAATVYGLAGTTAKVVLVFGLAMGLLLYRNRPVLARLALVVSVLAIITAPLTFARLERLPGFGEMADGVKISAGHRLLIWSFAG
;
A
#
# COMPACT_ATOMS: atom_id res chain seq x y z
N MET A 1 12.39 22.36 -28.72
CA MET A 1 13.52 22.01 -27.82
C MET A 1 13.98 23.28 -27.13
N GLY A 2 13.38 23.62 -25.99
CA GLY A 2 13.76 24.79 -25.20
C GLY A 2 14.61 24.34 -24.02
N GLY A 3 15.88 24.75 -23.99
CA GLY A 3 16.80 24.42 -22.91
C GLY A 3 16.35 25.06 -21.61
N LEU A 4 15.83 24.25 -20.69
CA LEU A 4 15.61 24.63 -19.30
C LEU A 4 16.98 24.84 -18.65
N GLN A 5 17.48 26.08 -18.70
CA GLN A 5 18.59 26.53 -17.88
C GLN A 5 18.20 26.36 -16.40
N THR A 6 18.68 25.28 -15.78
CA THR A 6 18.66 25.11 -14.34
C THR A 6 19.60 26.15 -13.74
N ARG A 7 19.06 27.34 -13.41
CA ARG A 7 19.80 28.32 -12.60
C ARG A 7 20.18 27.62 -11.28
N PRO A 8 21.48 27.54 -10.93
CA PRO A 8 21.89 27.02 -9.64
C PRO A 8 21.31 27.94 -8.57
N SER A 9 20.34 27.44 -7.82
CA SER A 9 19.74 28.18 -6.70
C SER A 9 20.80 28.39 -5.61
N PRO A 10 21.02 29.63 -5.13
CA PRO A 10 22.05 29.99 -4.17
C PRO A 10 21.63 29.63 -2.74
N PHE A 11 21.19 28.39 -2.52
CA PHE A 11 21.03 27.88 -1.17
C PHE A 11 22.39 27.36 -0.71
N LEU A 12 22.90 27.97 0.36
CA LEU A 12 24.11 27.55 1.05
C LEU A 12 24.12 26.02 1.15
N PRO A 13 25.18 25.33 0.68
CA PRO A 13 25.27 23.88 0.74
C PRO A 13 25.26 23.48 2.21
N ASN A 14 24.08 23.11 2.69
CA ASN A 14 23.90 22.70 4.05
C ASN A 14 24.67 21.38 4.19
N ARG A 15 25.88 21.44 4.79
CA ARG A 15 26.80 20.29 4.87
C ARG A 15 26.14 19.06 5.50
N PHE A 16 25.06 19.25 6.26
CA PHE A 16 24.24 18.22 6.88
C PHE A 16 23.15 17.62 5.97
N ALA A 17 22.71 18.31 4.92
CA ALA A 17 21.64 17.80 4.05
C ALA A 17 22.08 16.60 3.21
N ALA A 18 23.31 16.64 2.67
CA ALA A 18 23.85 15.55 1.86
C ALA A 18 23.95 14.20 2.61
N PRO A 19 24.51 14.12 3.83
CA PRO A 19 24.52 12.86 4.57
C PRO A 19 23.11 12.40 4.94
N ILE A 20 22.22 13.28 5.40
CA ILE A 20 20.83 12.91 5.74
C ILE A 20 20.11 12.30 4.54
N ALA A 21 20.24 12.89 3.36
CA ALA A 21 19.66 12.36 2.13
C ALA A 21 20.19 10.96 1.80
N ARG A 22 21.51 10.73 1.90
CA ARG A 22 22.13 9.42 1.64
C ARG A 22 21.64 8.35 2.62
N TRP A 23 21.61 8.66 3.92
CA TRP A 23 21.11 7.73 4.95
C TRP A 23 19.63 7.44 4.78
N SER A 24 18.84 8.46 4.43
CA SER A 24 17.41 8.32 4.15
C SER A 24 17.16 7.43 2.93
N GLU A 25 17.92 7.61 1.85
CA GLU A 25 17.79 6.78 0.65
C GLU A 25 18.20 5.33 0.93
N ALA A 26 19.29 5.10 1.69
CA ALA A 26 19.69 3.77 2.13
C ALA A 26 18.63 3.09 3.02
N GLY A 27 17.98 3.86 3.91
CA GLY A 27 16.88 3.36 4.73
C GLY A 27 15.66 2.95 3.91
N LEU A 28 15.31 3.72 2.87
CA LEU A 28 14.24 3.37 1.92
C LEU A 28 14.58 2.11 1.12
N ASP A 29 15.83 1.98 0.69
CA ASP A 29 16.34 0.79 -0.02
C ASP A 29 16.20 -0.48 0.85
N ILE A 30 16.60 -0.41 2.12
CA ILE A 30 16.45 -1.50 3.08
C ILE A 30 14.97 -1.80 3.32
N ALA A 31 14.14 -0.77 3.49
CA ALA A 31 12.71 -0.95 3.69
C ALA A 31 12.04 -1.63 2.49
N ALA A 32 12.39 -1.24 1.26
CA ALA A 32 11.87 -1.87 0.04
C ALA A 32 12.27 -3.34 -0.07
N LEU A 33 13.53 -3.67 0.27
CA LEU A 33 14.03 -5.04 0.26
C LEU A 33 13.31 -5.92 1.30
N LEU A 34 13.12 -5.41 2.52
CA LEU A 34 12.54 -6.16 3.63
C LEU A 34 11.00 -6.18 3.64
N PHE A 35 10.34 -5.37 2.82
CA PHE A 35 8.89 -5.19 2.84
C PHE A 35 8.11 -6.50 2.74
N PHE A 36 8.32 -7.27 1.66
CA PHE A 36 7.58 -8.52 1.45
C PHE A 36 8.01 -9.66 2.37
N PRO A 37 9.32 -9.89 2.65
CA PRO A 37 9.72 -10.89 3.62
C PRO A 37 9.09 -10.66 5.00
N LEU A 38 9.11 -9.41 5.49
CA LEU A 38 8.45 -9.06 6.75
C LEU A 38 6.94 -9.16 6.66
N LEU A 39 6.33 -8.82 5.53
CA LEU A 39 4.88 -8.96 5.34
C LEU A 39 4.40 -10.41 5.46
N VAL A 40 5.22 -11.37 5.05
CA VAL A 40 4.91 -12.79 5.13
C VAL A 40 5.16 -13.34 6.53
N LEU A 41 6.32 -13.06 7.11
CA LEU A 41 6.74 -13.63 8.40
C LEU A 41 6.15 -12.90 9.62
N LEU A 42 6.10 -11.56 9.56
CA LEU A 42 5.59 -10.71 10.64
C LEU A 42 4.68 -9.60 10.05
N PRO A 43 3.42 -9.92 9.68
CA PRO A 43 2.50 -8.94 9.11
C PRO A 43 2.28 -7.69 9.98
N ARG A 44 2.48 -7.80 11.31
CA ARG A 44 2.45 -6.67 12.24
C ARG A 44 3.74 -5.86 12.24
N GLY A 45 4.88 -6.49 11.97
CA GLY A 45 6.18 -5.84 11.85
C GLY A 45 6.26 -4.87 10.67
N THR A 46 5.41 -5.04 9.65
CA THR A 46 5.36 -4.10 8.53
C THR A 46 4.91 -2.70 8.95
N ALA A 47 4.14 -2.56 10.03
CA ALA A 47 3.78 -1.23 10.55
C ALA A 47 5.02 -0.45 11.05
N ALA A 48 5.94 -1.15 11.71
CA ALA A 48 7.22 -0.57 12.12
C ALA A 48 8.09 -0.22 10.90
N LEU A 49 8.18 -1.14 9.93
CA LEU A 49 8.93 -0.90 8.69
C LEU A 49 8.40 0.31 7.91
N ILE A 50 7.08 0.43 7.77
CA ILE A 50 6.41 1.55 7.11
C ILE A 50 6.70 2.85 7.86
N SER A 51 6.69 2.84 9.19
CA SER A 51 7.05 4.01 10.01
C SER A 51 8.50 4.45 9.75
N VAL A 52 9.45 3.51 9.72
CA VAL A 52 10.86 3.80 9.40
C VAL A 52 11.00 4.35 7.98
N ALA A 53 10.33 3.73 7.00
CA ALA A 53 10.32 4.22 5.63
C ALA A 53 9.75 5.65 5.52
N GLY A 54 8.69 5.95 6.29
CA GLY A 54 8.13 7.30 6.39
C GLY A 54 9.09 8.31 7.00
N LEU A 55 9.81 7.95 8.06
CA LEU A 55 10.84 8.82 8.65
C LEU A 55 11.99 9.09 7.67
N CYS A 56 12.46 8.07 6.96
CA CYS A 56 13.45 8.23 5.89
C CYS A 56 12.93 9.14 4.77
N ALA A 57 11.68 8.95 4.33
CA ALA A 57 11.06 9.80 3.32
C ALA A 57 10.96 11.26 3.78
N CYS A 58 10.55 11.52 5.03
CA CYS A 58 10.56 12.84 5.63
C CYS A 58 11.97 13.45 5.65
N GLY A 59 12.99 12.68 6.06
CA GLY A 59 14.39 13.10 6.06
C GLY A 59 14.86 13.52 4.66
N LEU A 60 14.47 12.77 3.63
CA LEU A 60 14.78 13.09 2.23
C LEU A 60 14.12 14.40 1.77
N VAL A 61 12.84 14.59 2.10
CA VAL A 61 12.08 15.81 1.77
C VAL A 61 12.67 17.04 2.48
N LEU A 62 13.00 16.92 3.77
CA LEU A 62 13.62 17.99 4.56
C LEU A 62 15.02 18.33 4.03
N ALA A 63 15.84 17.32 3.71
CA ALA A 63 17.18 17.53 3.16
C ALA A 63 17.16 18.19 1.77
N ALA A 64 16.13 17.93 0.96
CA ALA A 64 15.96 18.57 -0.34
C ALA A 64 15.57 20.06 -0.26
N GLY A 65 15.20 20.57 0.93
CA GLY A 65 14.82 21.97 1.13
C GLY A 65 13.60 22.42 0.31
N ARG A 66 12.82 21.47 -0.25
CA ARG A 66 11.64 21.80 -1.04
C ARG A 66 10.47 22.10 -0.12
N THR A 67 10.25 23.39 0.13
CA THR A 67 9.07 23.87 0.87
C THR A 67 7.80 23.91 0.01
N LYS A 68 7.94 23.87 -1.33
CA LYS A 68 6.80 23.94 -2.25
C LYS A 68 6.33 22.55 -2.64
N PHE A 69 5.27 22.10 -1.97
CA PHE A 69 4.52 20.92 -2.39
C PHE A 69 3.73 21.23 -3.68
N PRO A 70 3.56 20.25 -4.57
CA PRO A 70 2.63 20.39 -5.68
C PRO A 70 1.21 20.67 -5.15
N PRO A 71 0.38 21.46 -5.85
CA PRO A 71 -0.96 21.83 -5.37
C PRO A 71 -1.86 20.62 -5.11
N PHE A 72 -1.66 19.51 -5.84
CA PHE A 72 -2.37 18.25 -5.60
C PHE A 72 -2.13 17.69 -4.18
N PHE A 73 -0.91 17.79 -3.66
CA PHE A 73 -0.61 17.35 -2.29
C PHE A 73 -1.28 18.24 -1.25
N ALA A 74 -1.41 19.54 -1.52
CA ALA A 74 -2.15 20.43 -0.63
C ALA A 74 -3.63 19.99 -0.53
N VAL A 75 -4.27 19.70 -1.67
CA VAL A 75 -5.65 19.18 -1.69
C VAL A 75 -5.75 17.86 -0.92
N ALA A 76 -4.84 16.91 -1.18
CA ALA A 76 -4.82 15.63 -0.48
C ALA A 76 -4.65 15.81 1.04
N THR A 77 -3.74 16.68 1.48
CA THR A 77 -3.52 17.01 2.90
C THR A 77 -4.74 17.66 3.53
N VAL A 78 -5.42 18.58 2.83
CA VAL A 78 -6.66 19.21 3.33
C VAL A 78 -7.76 18.16 3.47
N VAL A 79 -8.01 17.35 2.45
CA VAL A 79 -9.05 16.31 2.48
C VAL A 79 -8.77 15.29 3.59
N LEU A 80 -7.53 14.80 3.70
CA LEU A 80 -7.12 13.89 4.77
C LEU A 80 -7.24 14.55 6.14
N GLY A 81 -6.80 15.81 6.27
CA GLY A 81 -6.92 16.59 7.49
C GLY A 81 -8.37 16.76 7.94
N SER A 82 -9.28 17.08 7.01
CA SER A 82 -10.73 17.16 7.27
C SER A 82 -11.30 15.82 7.70
N LEU A 83 -10.91 14.72 7.03
CA LEU A 83 -11.36 13.37 7.38
C LEU A 83 -10.87 12.96 8.78
N LEU A 84 -9.62 13.26 9.12
CA LEU A 84 -9.03 12.97 10.43
C LEU A 84 -9.66 13.83 11.54
N LEU A 85 -9.90 15.11 11.27
CA LEU A 85 -10.60 15.99 12.19
C LEU A 85 -12.03 15.48 12.44
N TRP A 86 -12.74 15.10 11.38
CA TRP A 86 -14.06 14.48 11.50
C TRP A 86 -14.01 13.18 12.30
N GLY A 87 -13.04 12.30 12.05
CA GLY A 87 -12.85 11.06 12.79
C GLY A 87 -12.48 11.28 14.26
N ALA A 88 -11.72 12.33 14.58
CA ALA A 88 -11.38 12.71 15.95
C ALA A 88 -12.60 13.30 16.68
N LEU A 89 -13.37 14.17 16.02
CA LEU A 89 -14.64 14.68 16.57
C LEU A 89 -15.62 13.52 16.81
N SER A 90 -15.66 12.55 15.89
CA SER A 90 -16.50 11.35 16.02
C SER A 90 -16.17 10.48 17.22
N ALA A 91 -14.99 10.64 17.82
CA ALA A 91 -14.66 9.93 19.06
C ALA A 91 -15.49 10.43 20.26
N PHE A 92 -15.93 11.70 20.29
CA PHE A 92 -16.65 12.27 21.45
C PHE A 92 -18.04 11.66 21.67
N TRP A 93 -18.67 11.14 20.62
CA TRP A 93 -19.96 10.44 20.68
C TRP A 93 -19.83 8.93 20.43
N SER A 94 -18.61 8.39 20.44
CA SER A 94 -18.36 6.95 20.35
C SER A 94 -18.54 6.26 21.69
N VAL A 95 -18.95 4.99 21.67
CA VAL A 95 -19.07 4.14 22.87
C VAL A 95 -17.70 3.97 23.56
N ASP A 96 -16.62 3.94 22.78
CA ASP A 96 -15.23 3.86 23.27
C ASP A 96 -14.41 5.01 22.66
N PRO A 97 -14.38 6.19 23.31
CA PRO A 97 -13.74 7.38 22.76
C PRO A 97 -12.22 7.21 22.62
N LEU A 98 -11.57 6.54 23.59
CA LEU A 98 -10.12 6.35 23.59
C LEU A 98 -9.67 5.43 22.46
N ARG A 99 -10.37 4.31 22.25
CA ARG A 99 -10.07 3.40 21.14
C ARG A 99 -10.31 4.07 19.79
N SER A 100 -11.39 4.84 19.67
CA SER A 100 -11.73 5.57 18.44
C SER A 100 -10.66 6.62 18.12
N LEU A 101 -10.24 7.39 19.12
CA LEU A 101 -9.16 8.37 18.98
C LEU A 101 -7.82 7.71 18.61
N ALA A 102 -7.50 6.57 19.24
CA ALA A 102 -6.29 5.81 18.93
C ALA A 102 -6.27 5.29 17.48
N LEU A 103 -7.43 4.86 16.95
CA LEU A 103 -7.55 4.46 15.54
C LEU A 103 -7.41 5.67 14.59
N SER A 104 -8.05 6.80 14.91
CA SER A 104 -7.90 8.05 14.15
C SER A 104 -6.43 8.51 14.12
N LEU A 105 -5.71 8.42 15.24
CA LEU A 105 -4.29 8.77 15.31
C LEU A 105 -3.41 7.82 14.48
N ARG A 106 -3.71 6.51 14.47
CA ARG A 106 -3.00 5.54 13.62
C ARG A 106 -3.23 5.84 12.13
N LEU A 107 -4.46 6.16 11.73
CA LEU A 107 -4.78 6.58 10.37
C LEU A 107 -4.07 7.88 10.00
N ALA A 108 -3.98 8.84 10.93
CA ALA A 108 -3.21 10.06 10.74
C ALA A 108 -1.73 9.76 10.47
N GLY A 109 -1.12 8.92 11.31
CA GLY A 109 0.27 8.49 11.13
C GLY A 109 0.51 7.83 9.77
N LEU A 110 -0.33 6.87 9.38
CA LEU A 110 -0.23 6.21 8.06
C LEU A 110 -0.42 7.20 6.90
N SER A 111 -1.32 8.17 7.05
CA SER A 111 -1.56 9.21 6.04
C SER A 111 -0.33 10.12 5.87
N VAL A 112 0.28 10.54 6.99
CA VAL A 112 1.51 11.34 6.97
C VAL A 112 2.65 10.56 6.31
N VAL A 113 2.82 9.27 6.65
CA VAL A 113 3.82 8.41 6.02
C VAL A 113 3.58 8.27 4.52
N GLY A 114 2.33 8.07 4.09
CA GLY A 114 1.97 8.00 2.67
C GLY A 114 2.29 9.29 1.91
N LEU A 115 1.95 10.45 2.49
CA LEU A 115 2.28 11.77 1.93
C LEU A 115 3.80 12.01 1.87
N ALA A 116 4.54 11.60 2.91
CA ALA A 116 6.00 11.67 2.95
C ALA A 116 6.63 10.82 1.84
N LEU A 117 6.20 9.55 1.68
CA LEU A 117 6.70 8.67 0.62
C LEU A 117 6.38 9.21 -0.78
N ALA A 118 5.15 9.68 -0.98
CA ALA A 118 4.73 10.23 -2.27
C ALA A 118 5.46 11.53 -2.62
N SER A 119 5.77 12.38 -1.65
CA SER A 119 6.58 13.60 -1.86
C SER A 119 8.08 13.28 -2.05
N ALA A 120 8.58 12.23 -1.38
CA ALA A 120 9.95 11.74 -1.55
C ALA A 120 10.19 11.04 -2.89
N ALA A 121 9.15 10.51 -3.55
CA ALA A 121 9.28 9.73 -4.79
C ALA A 121 10.04 10.45 -5.91
N GLY A 122 9.84 11.77 -6.04
CA GLY A 122 10.56 12.60 -7.03
C GLY A 122 11.96 13.06 -6.60
N LEU A 123 12.39 12.70 -5.40
CA LEU A 123 13.67 13.10 -4.79
C LEU A 123 14.67 11.93 -4.70
N VAL A 124 14.21 10.69 -4.90
CA VAL A 124 15.08 9.50 -4.87
C VAL A 124 16.03 9.52 -6.07
N VAL A 125 17.32 9.65 -5.79
CA VAL A 125 18.35 9.73 -6.84
C VAL A 125 18.46 8.40 -7.59
N ALA A 126 18.53 7.28 -6.88
CA ALA A 126 18.64 5.95 -7.48
C ALA A 126 17.29 5.21 -7.56
N THR A 127 16.28 5.80 -8.21
CA THR A 127 14.93 5.19 -8.34
C THR A 127 14.98 3.75 -8.88
N ARG A 128 15.89 3.46 -9.82
CA ARG A 128 16.10 2.11 -10.36
C ARG A 128 16.59 1.11 -9.31
N ARG A 129 17.48 1.53 -8.41
CA ARG A 129 18.02 0.69 -7.33
C ARG A 129 16.91 0.31 -6.36
N LEU A 130 16.12 1.30 -5.92
CA LEU A 130 14.97 1.10 -5.04
C LEU A 130 13.94 0.14 -5.67
N GLY A 131 13.60 0.34 -6.95
CA GLY A 131 12.69 -0.55 -7.67
C GLY A 131 13.20 -1.98 -7.79
N LEU A 132 14.51 -2.17 -8.06
CA LEU A 132 15.12 -3.50 -8.09
C LEU A 132 15.12 -4.17 -6.71
N LEU A 133 15.42 -3.43 -5.65
CA LEU A 133 15.38 -3.96 -4.28
C LEU A 133 13.97 -4.37 -3.86
N LEU A 134 12.96 -3.58 -4.24
CA LEU A 134 11.55 -3.95 -4.03
C LEU A 134 11.19 -5.25 -4.76
N ILE A 135 11.64 -5.43 -6.01
CA ILE A 135 11.41 -6.65 -6.79
C ILE A 135 12.15 -7.84 -6.16
N ILE A 136 13.40 -7.67 -5.72
CA ILE A 136 14.16 -8.71 -5.02
C ILE A 136 13.41 -9.09 -3.73
N GLY A 137 12.98 -8.11 -2.94
CA GLY A 137 12.14 -8.33 -1.76
C GLY A 137 10.87 -9.11 -2.08
N MET A 138 10.19 -8.76 -3.18
CA MET A 138 9.00 -9.46 -3.66
C MET A 138 9.28 -10.94 -3.98
N VAL A 139 10.37 -11.22 -4.70
CA VAL A 139 10.79 -12.60 -5.01
C VAL A 139 11.12 -13.37 -3.74
N LEU A 140 11.82 -12.76 -2.78
CA LEU A 140 12.08 -13.37 -1.48
C LEU A 140 10.78 -13.66 -0.71
N GLY A 141 9.82 -12.73 -0.71
CA GLY A 141 8.50 -12.95 -0.10
C GLY A 141 7.76 -14.12 -0.73
N ILE A 142 7.76 -14.24 -2.06
CA ILE A 142 7.17 -15.38 -2.77
C ILE A 142 7.85 -16.70 -2.38
N ALA A 143 9.18 -16.72 -2.31
CA ALA A 143 9.93 -17.90 -1.90
C ALA A 143 9.58 -18.31 -0.45
N ILE A 144 9.49 -17.36 0.47
CA ILE A 144 9.08 -17.63 1.86
C ILE A 144 7.66 -18.19 1.91
N VAL A 145 6.70 -17.61 1.17
CA VAL A 145 5.33 -18.14 1.08
C VAL A 145 5.32 -19.59 0.59
N ALA A 146 6.11 -19.90 -0.44
CA ALA A 146 6.20 -21.26 -0.95
C ALA A 146 6.75 -22.23 0.11
N ILE A 147 7.81 -21.84 0.83
CA ILE A 147 8.39 -22.65 1.92
C ILE A 147 7.36 -22.86 3.04
N GLU A 148 6.65 -21.82 3.47
CA GLU A 148 5.62 -21.93 4.52
C GLU A 148 4.49 -22.90 4.12
N ILE A 149 4.06 -22.86 2.86
CA ILE A 149 3.04 -23.79 2.34
C ILE A 149 3.58 -25.22 2.33
N MET A 150 4.80 -25.43 1.85
CA MET A 150 5.41 -26.77 1.74
C MET A 150 5.73 -27.38 3.11
N THR A 151 6.11 -26.57 4.09
CA THR A 151 6.51 -27.02 5.44
C THR A 151 5.35 -27.01 6.44
N GLY A 152 4.17 -26.52 6.04
CA GLY A 152 3.01 -26.41 6.93
C GLY A 152 3.17 -25.35 8.02
N GLY A 153 3.93 -24.29 7.78
CA GLY A 153 4.08 -23.19 8.74
C GLY A 153 5.35 -23.22 9.62
N TRP A 154 6.37 -24.00 9.24
CA TRP A 154 7.53 -24.26 10.10
C TRP A 154 8.32 -22.99 10.44
N LEU A 155 8.52 -22.10 9.47
CA LEU A 155 9.22 -20.83 9.69
C LEU A 155 8.44 -19.93 10.66
N ASN A 156 7.13 -19.83 10.48
CA ASN A 156 6.26 -19.05 11.36
C ASN A 156 6.25 -19.58 12.81
N SER A 157 6.44 -20.90 13.00
CA SER A 157 6.50 -21.50 14.34
C SER A 157 7.66 -21.03 15.21
N PHE A 158 8.77 -20.55 14.61
CA PHE A 158 9.88 -19.94 15.36
C PHE A 158 9.59 -18.49 15.78
N LEU A 159 8.68 -17.82 15.10
CA LEU A 159 8.41 -16.39 15.27
C LEU A 159 7.12 -16.12 16.04
N SER A 160 6.20 -17.09 16.06
CA SER A 160 4.91 -16.96 16.72
C SER A 160 4.46 -18.28 17.35
N ASP A 161 4.02 -18.21 18.60
CA ASP A 161 3.38 -19.35 19.31
C ASP A 161 2.00 -19.71 18.73
N ARG A 162 1.48 -18.91 17.80
CA ARG A 162 0.18 -19.18 17.16
C ARG A 162 0.35 -20.23 16.08
N ALA A 163 -0.51 -21.25 16.13
CA ALA A 163 -0.62 -22.24 15.06
C ALA A 163 -0.74 -21.53 13.69
N PHE A 164 -0.09 -22.09 12.68
CA PHE A 164 -0.12 -21.55 11.34
C PHE A 164 -1.54 -21.65 10.77
N TRP A 165 -2.05 -20.51 10.27
CA TRP A 165 -3.32 -20.47 9.54
C TRP A 165 -3.05 -19.89 8.15
N PRO A 166 -3.48 -20.56 7.06
CA PRO A 166 -3.32 -20.03 5.70
C PRO A 166 -3.91 -18.62 5.51
N THR A 167 -4.89 -18.24 6.33
CA THR A 167 -5.52 -16.92 6.31
C THR A 167 -4.58 -15.79 6.76
N GLN A 168 -3.49 -16.08 7.48
CA GLN A 168 -2.48 -15.08 7.85
C GLN A 168 -1.72 -14.56 6.62
N LEU A 169 -1.56 -15.41 5.60
CA LEU A 169 -0.91 -15.05 4.33
C LEU A 169 -1.80 -14.21 3.41
N ASN A 170 -3.07 -13.96 3.79
CA ASN A 170 -3.98 -13.14 2.99
C ASN A 170 -3.44 -11.72 2.80
N GLN A 171 -2.81 -11.14 3.82
CA GLN A 171 -2.26 -9.78 3.70
C GLN A 171 -1.12 -9.74 2.67
N ALA A 172 -0.21 -10.72 2.72
CA ALA A 172 0.85 -10.87 1.72
C ALA A 172 0.27 -11.05 0.31
N SER A 173 -0.74 -11.90 0.15
CA SER A 173 -1.39 -12.13 -1.15
C SER A 173 -1.99 -10.86 -1.76
N VAL A 174 -2.65 -10.03 -0.95
CA VAL A 174 -3.26 -8.77 -1.40
C VAL A 174 -2.16 -7.78 -1.80
N SER A 175 -1.10 -7.63 -1.00
CA SER A 175 0.00 -6.73 -1.33
C SER A 175 0.77 -7.18 -2.58
N LEU A 176 0.99 -8.49 -2.76
CA LEU A 176 1.59 -9.04 -3.98
C LEU A 176 0.71 -8.72 -5.20
N ALA A 177 -0.61 -8.95 -5.10
CA ALA A 177 -1.55 -8.66 -6.17
C ALA A 177 -1.64 -7.16 -6.51
N LEU A 178 -1.52 -6.27 -5.51
CA LEU A 178 -1.50 -4.82 -5.74
C LEU A 178 -0.21 -4.33 -6.41
N LEU A 179 0.94 -4.91 -6.03
CA LEU A 179 2.25 -4.43 -6.46
C LEU A 179 2.78 -5.13 -7.72
N ILE A 180 2.16 -6.23 -8.16
CA ILE A 180 2.63 -6.94 -9.36
C ILE A 180 2.56 -6.07 -10.61
N LEU A 181 1.55 -5.22 -10.73
CA LEU A 181 1.40 -4.37 -11.91
C LEU A 181 2.50 -3.31 -12.01
N PRO A 182 2.76 -2.47 -10.98
CA PRO A 182 3.87 -1.53 -11.04
C PRO A 182 5.24 -2.24 -11.11
N ALA A 183 5.42 -3.40 -10.46
CA ALA A 183 6.66 -4.17 -10.57
C ALA A 183 6.91 -4.68 -12.00
N SER A 184 5.89 -5.26 -12.63
CA SER A 184 5.97 -5.75 -14.01
C SER A 184 6.20 -4.61 -15.00
N ALA A 185 5.49 -3.49 -14.83
CA ALA A 185 5.69 -2.30 -15.64
C ALA A 185 7.14 -1.78 -15.54
N THR A 186 7.71 -1.77 -14.33
CA THR A 186 9.11 -1.39 -14.11
C THR A 186 10.07 -2.31 -14.87
N LEU A 187 9.87 -3.63 -14.81
CA LEU A 187 10.71 -4.60 -15.53
C LEU A 187 10.60 -4.47 -17.06
N VAL A 188 9.39 -4.20 -17.58
CA VAL A 188 9.18 -3.94 -19.01
C VAL A 188 9.90 -2.66 -19.44
N CYS A 189 9.78 -1.57 -18.67
CA CYS A 189 10.51 -0.32 -18.93
C CYS A 189 12.04 -0.48 -18.87
N LEU A 190 12.53 -1.47 -18.12
CA LEU A 190 13.95 -1.85 -18.07
C LEU A 190 14.39 -2.77 -19.22
N GLY A 191 13.51 -3.06 -20.18
CA GLY A 191 13.81 -3.92 -21.34
C GLY A 191 13.83 -5.41 -21.02
N ARG A 192 13.21 -5.84 -19.90
CA ARG A 192 13.17 -7.24 -19.46
C ARG A 192 11.76 -7.82 -19.41
N PRO A 193 11.00 -7.84 -20.54
CA PRO A 193 9.61 -8.28 -20.55
C PRO A 193 9.45 -9.76 -20.15
N ILE A 194 10.40 -10.62 -20.52
CA ILE A 194 10.39 -12.05 -20.15
C ILE A 194 10.39 -12.19 -18.62
N THR A 195 11.27 -11.48 -17.91
CA THR A 195 11.31 -11.51 -16.44
C THR A 195 10.05 -10.94 -15.81
N ALA A 196 9.42 -9.93 -16.44
CA ALA A 196 8.16 -9.36 -16.00
C ALA A 196 7.03 -10.41 -16.09
N THR A 197 6.96 -11.14 -17.20
CA THR A 197 5.98 -12.22 -17.41
C THR A 197 6.18 -13.35 -16.40
N PHE A 198 7.42 -13.78 -16.16
CA PHE A 198 7.72 -14.79 -15.14
C PHE A 198 7.33 -14.32 -13.73
N LEU A 199 7.64 -13.08 -13.37
CA LEU A 199 7.24 -12.52 -12.07
C LEU A 199 5.71 -12.47 -11.93
N ALA A 200 5.01 -12.02 -12.97
CA ALA A 200 3.55 -11.97 -13.00
C ALA A 200 2.92 -13.36 -12.86
N ALA A 201 3.46 -14.36 -13.58
CA ALA A 201 3.02 -15.75 -13.49
C ALA A 201 3.28 -16.34 -12.08
N ALA A 202 4.46 -16.08 -11.50
CA ALA A 202 4.79 -16.53 -10.16
C ALA A 202 3.84 -15.94 -9.11
N VAL A 203 3.58 -14.63 -9.16
CA VAL A 203 2.64 -13.98 -8.25
C VAL A 203 1.22 -14.49 -8.44
N ALA A 204 0.77 -14.67 -9.68
CA ALA A 204 -0.53 -15.24 -9.96
C ALA A 204 -0.65 -16.64 -9.36
N ALA A 205 0.33 -17.52 -9.61
CA ALA A 205 0.37 -18.87 -9.05
C ALA A 205 0.31 -18.85 -7.51
N THR A 206 1.11 -17.99 -6.86
CA THR A 206 1.09 -17.82 -5.40
C THR A 206 -0.29 -17.35 -4.90
N VAL A 207 -0.88 -16.34 -5.53
CA VAL A 207 -2.21 -15.81 -5.15
C VAL A 207 -3.32 -16.84 -5.38
N TYR A 208 -3.25 -17.65 -6.43
CA TYR A 208 -4.23 -18.70 -6.71
C TYR A 208 -4.11 -19.89 -5.76
N GLY A 209 -2.88 -20.25 -5.36
CA GLY A 209 -2.61 -21.28 -4.36
C GLY A 209 -3.05 -20.89 -2.95
N LEU A 210 -3.17 -19.59 -2.66
CA LEU A 210 -3.67 -19.08 -1.40
C LEU A 210 -5.22 -19.08 -1.35
N ALA A 211 -5.77 -19.27 -0.15
CA ALA A 211 -7.22 -19.36 0.06
C ALA A 211 -7.97 -18.03 -0.16
N GLY A 212 -7.27 -16.89 -0.16
CA GLY A 212 -7.87 -15.56 -0.19
C GLY A 212 -8.58 -15.22 -1.52
N THR A 213 -9.91 -15.29 -1.53
CA THR A 213 -10.75 -14.84 -2.66
C THR A 213 -10.53 -13.37 -3.01
N THR A 214 -10.35 -12.51 -2.00
CA THR A 214 -10.11 -11.08 -2.20
C THR A 214 -8.88 -10.82 -3.07
N ALA A 215 -7.78 -11.55 -2.86
CA ALA A 215 -6.56 -11.35 -3.64
C ALA A 215 -6.73 -11.77 -5.11
N LYS A 216 -7.49 -12.84 -5.37
CA LYS A 216 -7.84 -13.30 -6.73
C LYS A 216 -8.67 -12.25 -7.46
N VAL A 217 -9.66 -11.68 -6.79
CA VAL A 217 -10.48 -10.57 -7.33
C VAL A 217 -9.61 -9.36 -7.62
N VAL A 218 -8.79 -8.91 -6.66
CA VAL A 218 -7.88 -7.77 -6.84
C VAL A 218 -6.91 -8.00 -8.01
N LEU A 219 -6.40 -9.22 -8.17
CA LEU A 219 -5.51 -9.57 -9.27
C LEU A 219 -6.22 -9.45 -10.63
N VAL A 220 -7.41 -10.04 -10.78
CA VAL A 220 -8.18 -10.00 -12.03
C VAL A 220 -8.58 -8.57 -12.40
N PHE A 221 -9.17 -7.83 -11.45
CA PHE A 221 -9.56 -6.44 -11.69
C PHE A 221 -8.35 -5.52 -11.89
N GLY A 222 -7.26 -5.75 -11.16
CA GLY A 222 -6.01 -5.01 -11.31
C GLY A 222 -5.39 -5.19 -12.69
N LEU A 223 -5.35 -6.42 -13.21
CA LEU A 223 -4.88 -6.72 -14.56
C LEU A 223 -5.78 -6.08 -15.63
N ALA A 224 -7.11 -6.22 -15.50
CA ALA A 224 -8.06 -5.60 -16.42
C ALA A 224 -7.92 -4.07 -16.43
N MET A 225 -7.89 -3.45 -15.25
CA MET A 225 -7.73 -2.01 -15.10
C MET A 225 -6.38 -1.54 -15.63
N GLY A 226 -5.31 -2.29 -15.40
CA GLY A 226 -3.98 -1.98 -15.91
C GLY A 226 -3.89 -2.03 -17.43
N LEU A 227 -4.51 -3.03 -18.05
CA LEU A 227 -4.62 -3.13 -19.51
C LEU A 227 -5.40 -1.96 -20.10
N LEU A 228 -6.53 -1.61 -19.48
CA LEU A 228 -7.33 -0.45 -19.86
C LEU A 228 -6.52 0.84 -19.72
N LEU A 229 -5.88 1.07 -18.58
CA LEU A 229 -5.04 2.23 -18.31
C LEU A 229 -3.89 2.34 -19.32
N TYR A 230 -3.31 1.22 -19.76
CA TYR A 230 -2.28 1.23 -20.79
C TYR A 230 -2.78 1.82 -22.11
N ARG A 231 -4.04 1.55 -22.47
CA ARG A 231 -4.68 2.04 -23.70
C ARG A 231 -5.09 3.52 -23.61
N ASN A 232 -5.77 3.94 -22.54
CA ASN A 232 -6.39 5.28 -22.42
C ASN A 232 -6.06 5.99 -21.09
N ARG A 233 -4.75 6.21 -20.82
CA ARG A 233 -4.19 6.69 -19.54
C ARG A 233 -4.96 7.84 -18.86
N PRO A 234 -5.13 9.03 -19.47
CA PRO A 234 -5.64 10.19 -18.73
C PRO A 234 -7.13 10.07 -18.37
N VAL A 235 -7.94 9.51 -19.26
CA VAL A 235 -9.39 9.38 -19.05
C VAL A 235 -9.68 8.31 -18.00
N LEU A 236 -9.04 7.14 -18.14
CA LEU A 236 -9.26 6.04 -17.21
C LEU A 236 -8.68 6.31 -15.83
N ALA A 237 -7.55 7.02 -15.71
CA ALA A 237 -7.04 7.43 -14.41
C ALA A 237 -8.02 8.37 -13.69
N ARG A 238 -8.63 9.32 -14.41
CA ARG A 238 -9.65 10.22 -13.84
C ARG A 238 -10.91 9.46 -13.46
N LEU A 239 -11.40 8.58 -14.33
CA LEU A 239 -12.57 7.74 -14.03
C LEU A 239 -12.31 6.83 -12.83
N ALA A 240 -11.17 6.15 -12.79
CA ALA A 240 -10.79 5.29 -11.66
C ALA A 240 -10.70 6.08 -10.35
N LEU A 241 -10.15 7.30 -10.39
CA LEU A 241 -10.12 8.20 -9.23
C LEU A 241 -11.55 8.56 -8.78
N VAL A 242 -12.41 9.02 -9.69
CA VAL A 242 -13.79 9.40 -9.39
C VAL A 242 -14.57 8.21 -8.84
N VAL A 243 -14.48 7.04 -9.48
CA VAL A 243 -15.13 5.81 -9.03
C VAL A 243 -14.61 5.38 -7.66
N SER A 244 -13.29 5.47 -7.41
CA SER A 244 -12.72 5.13 -6.09
C SER A 244 -13.20 6.07 -5.00
N VAL A 245 -13.22 7.38 -5.27
CA VAL A 245 -13.72 8.39 -4.32
C VAL A 245 -15.20 8.16 -4.03
N LEU A 246 -16.01 7.97 -5.07
CA LEU A 246 -17.44 7.67 -4.92
C LEU A 246 -17.63 6.38 -4.13
N ALA A 247 -16.96 5.29 -4.49
CA ALA A 247 -17.06 4.02 -3.79
C ALA A 247 -16.69 4.12 -2.30
N ILE A 248 -15.65 4.88 -1.95
CA ILE A 248 -15.23 5.10 -0.56
C ILE A 248 -16.30 5.90 0.21
N ILE A 249 -16.81 6.98 -0.39
CA ILE A 249 -17.80 7.86 0.25
C ILE A 249 -19.16 7.14 0.39
N THR A 250 -19.58 6.41 -0.63
CA THR A 250 -20.88 5.73 -0.64
C THR A 250 -20.87 4.36 0.03
N ALA A 251 -19.69 3.77 0.27
CA ALA A 251 -19.54 2.44 0.86
C ALA A 251 -20.41 2.24 2.12
N PRO A 252 -20.35 3.10 3.15
CA PRO A 252 -21.16 2.91 4.36
C PRO A 252 -22.66 2.86 4.07
N LEU A 253 -23.15 3.77 3.21
CA LEU A 253 -24.56 3.85 2.84
C LEU A 253 -25.01 2.64 2.00
N THR A 254 -24.15 2.18 1.09
CA THR A 254 -24.45 1.00 0.26
C THR A 254 -24.42 -0.28 1.07
N PHE A 255 -23.46 -0.43 1.99
CA PHE A 255 -23.34 -1.65 2.81
C PHE A 255 -24.46 -1.77 3.83
N ALA A 256 -24.86 -0.69 4.48
CA ALA A 256 -26.00 -0.69 5.41
C ALA A 256 -27.31 -1.13 4.72
N ARG A 257 -27.51 -0.78 3.44
CA ARG A 257 -28.67 -1.21 2.66
C ARG A 257 -28.57 -2.65 2.17
N LEU A 258 -27.38 -3.08 1.75
CA LEU A 258 -27.14 -4.45 1.25
C LEU A 258 -27.37 -5.50 2.33
N GLU A 259 -27.06 -5.19 3.58
CA GLU A 259 -27.30 -6.10 4.71
C GLU A 259 -28.78 -6.40 4.96
N ARG A 260 -29.68 -5.44 4.65
CA ARG A 260 -31.13 -5.62 4.81
C ARG A 260 -31.73 -6.59 3.78
N LEU A 261 -30.97 -6.98 2.74
CA LEU A 261 -31.44 -7.94 1.75
C LEU A 261 -31.28 -9.38 2.29
N PRO A 262 -32.38 -10.14 2.41
CA PRO A 262 -32.32 -11.51 2.91
C PRO A 262 -31.42 -12.37 1.99
N GLY A 263 -30.53 -13.16 2.60
CA GLY A 263 -29.59 -14.04 1.89
C GLY A 263 -28.28 -13.37 1.46
N PHE A 264 -28.15 -12.04 1.53
CA PHE A 264 -26.90 -11.36 1.12
C PHE A 264 -25.74 -11.65 2.09
N GLY A 265 -26.02 -11.79 3.39
CA GLY A 265 -25.03 -12.16 4.40
C GLY A 265 -24.42 -13.54 4.15
N GLU A 266 -25.26 -14.54 3.86
CA GLU A 266 -24.81 -15.91 3.55
C GLU A 266 -23.99 -15.96 2.26
N MET A 267 -24.41 -15.21 1.23
CA MET A 267 -23.65 -15.09 -0.02
C MET A 267 -22.29 -14.41 0.22
N ALA A 268 -22.26 -13.35 1.05
CA ALA A 268 -21.03 -12.65 1.40
C ALA A 268 -20.07 -13.55 2.20
N ASP A 269 -20.57 -14.29 3.18
CA ASP A 269 -19.77 -15.24 3.95
C ASP A 269 -19.25 -16.41 3.11
N GLY A 270 -20.01 -16.81 2.08
CA GLY A 270 -19.55 -17.75 1.05
C GLY A 270 -18.35 -17.23 0.25
N VAL A 271 -18.25 -15.92 0.02
CA VAL A 271 -17.09 -15.29 -0.64
C VAL A 271 -15.91 -15.13 0.33
N LYS A 272 -16.19 -14.77 1.59
CA LYS A 272 -15.17 -14.61 2.63
C LYS A 272 -15.82 -14.78 3.99
N ILE A 273 -15.31 -15.71 4.78
CA ILE A 273 -15.78 -16.10 6.14
C ILE A 273 -15.98 -14.92 7.12
N SER A 274 -15.50 -13.71 6.80
CA SER A 274 -15.65 -12.50 7.63
C SER A 274 -16.38 -11.34 6.93
N ALA A 275 -16.92 -11.53 5.72
CA ALA A 275 -17.56 -10.45 4.99
C ALA A 275 -18.91 -10.08 5.60
N GLY A 276 -19.74 -11.05 6.00
CA GLY A 276 -21.00 -10.81 6.72
C GLY A 276 -20.75 -10.10 8.04
N HIS A 277 -19.76 -10.55 8.82
CA HIS A 277 -19.33 -9.85 10.04
C HIS A 277 -18.85 -8.42 9.78
N ARG A 278 -18.20 -8.15 8.65
CA ARG A 278 -17.79 -6.79 8.29
C ARG A 278 -18.97 -5.94 7.86
N LEU A 279 -19.98 -6.50 7.18
CA LEU A 279 -21.22 -5.80 6.83
C LEU A 279 -21.98 -5.38 8.08
N LEU A 280 -22.07 -6.25 9.10
CA LEU A 280 -22.65 -5.94 10.40
C LEU A 280 -21.99 -4.75 11.10
N ILE A 281 -20.68 -4.53 10.90
CA ILE A 281 -19.96 -3.34 11.41
C ILE A 281 -20.39 -2.06 10.67
N TRP A 282 -21.07 -2.12 9.54
CA TRP A 282 -21.56 -0.93 8.84
C TRP A 282 -23.08 -0.73 8.99
N SER A 283 -23.79 -1.69 9.58
CA SER A 283 -25.24 -1.63 9.84
C SER A 283 -25.68 -0.35 10.57
N PHE A 284 -24.86 0.18 11.48
CA PHE A 284 -25.21 1.33 12.30
C PHE A 284 -25.12 2.68 11.57
N ALA A 285 -24.60 2.70 10.34
CA ALA A 285 -24.39 3.93 9.59
C ALA A 285 -25.63 4.41 8.78
N GLY A 286 -26.74 3.66 8.74
CA GLY A 286 -27.93 4.05 7.98
C GLY A 286 -29.21 3.26 8.26
#